data_AF-A0A2W6BGG4-F1
#
_entry.id   AF-A0A2W6BGG4-F1
#
_cell.length_a   1.000
_cell.length_b   1.000
_cell.length_c   1.000
_cell.angle_alpha   90.00
_cell.angle_beta   90.00
_cell.angle_gamma   90.00
#
_symmetry.space_group_name_H-M   'P 1'
#
loop_
_entity.id
_entity.type
_entity.pdbx_description
1 polymer ?
#
loop_
_entity_poly.entity_id
_entity_poly.type
_entity_poly.pdbx_seq_one_letter_code
_entity_poly.pdbx_strand_id
1 'polypeptide(L)'
;MRVTRRGIGLLLAGIALIISGALFGYNELTLVGVAALLAFCGACAFTLQRWTLDVHRDVEPERVVRGEECLGLVSVRNHARWRGADLIAFDRCGAATVTVPVLRLGPAKVTAVQYPLPTLRRGVVTVGPLRIERRDPLDLIRSSREYGGTRQVWVHPAPLPLHTVPVGRARSLDGAVDQVEHGSITFHALREYVPGDDLRHVHWRTAARVGELMVREHVDTSLPRIVVLVDNRQSSYPDPEAFEAAADCAASVIVAALRAGLHVSLQACDGAAIGGSQASLGTQAFLDRLAETELTDSPSLGFAIDRLRVRRLGDTLVVFTGDDGDVDIASVASLRGMYPSILVGLLGQRATHTNSDAGMLVISATSAENFAAAWDGVRSW
;
A
#
# COMPACT_ATOMS: atom_id res chain seq x y z
N MET A 1 -19.78 30.26 -2.08
CA MET A 1 -20.57 30.79 -0.96
C MET A 1 -21.84 29.96 -0.85
N ARG A 2 -22.21 29.48 0.33
CA ARG A 2 -23.43 28.69 0.57
C ARG A 2 -24.17 29.29 1.76
N VAL A 3 -25.46 29.57 1.61
CA VAL A 3 -26.32 30.02 2.71
C VAL A 3 -26.70 28.81 3.56
N THR A 4 -26.59 28.93 4.88
CA THR A 4 -26.95 27.84 5.80
C THR A 4 -28.48 27.74 5.92
N ARG A 5 -28.98 26.63 6.49
CA ARG A 5 -30.41 26.50 6.80
C ARG A 5 -30.91 27.61 7.72
N ARG A 6 -30.06 28.08 8.66
CA ARG A 6 -30.33 29.22 9.54
C ARG A 6 -30.41 30.52 8.75
N GLY A 7 -29.50 30.73 7.79
CA GLY A 7 -29.53 31.89 6.89
C GLY A 7 -30.81 31.95 6.06
N ILE A 8 -31.24 30.83 5.48
CA ILE A 8 -32.50 30.75 4.73
C ILE A 8 -33.70 31.01 5.66
N GLY A 9 -33.74 30.38 6.83
CA GLY A 9 -34.80 30.57 7.81
C GLY A 9 -34.92 32.01 8.28
N LEU A 10 -33.80 32.65 8.61
CA LEU A 10 -33.76 34.06 9.01
C LEU A 10 -34.23 35.00 7.88
N LEU A 11 -33.79 34.72 6.64
CA LEU A 11 -34.20 35.50 5.48
C LEU A 11 -35.72 35.41 5.25
N LEU A 12 -36.28 34.20 5.24
CA LEU A 12 -37.72 33.99 5.04
C LEU A 12 -38.55 34.56 6.18
N ALA A 13 -38.14 34.33 7.43
CA ALA A 13 -38.82 34.89 8.59
C ALA A 13 -38.76 36.42 8.61
N GLY A 14 -37.60 37.00 8.27
CA GLY A 14 -37.44 38.46 8.16
C GLY A 14 -38.37 39.07 7.13
N ILE A 15 -38.47 38.47 5.93
CA ILE A 15 -39.40 38.91 4.88
C ILE A 15 -40.85 38.78 5.34
N ALA A 16 -41.22 37.65 5.95
CA ALA A 16 -42.58 37.43 6.45
C ALA A 16 -42.97 38.46 7.54
N LEU A 17 -42.07 38.79 8.45
CA LEU A 17 -42.27 39.80 9.50
C LEU A 17 -42.44 41.21 8.93
N ILE A 18 -41.69 41.58 7.89
CA ILE A 18 -41.86 42.86 7.20
C ILE A 18 -43.23 42.94 6.53
N ILE A 19 -43.63 41.89 5.80
CA ILE A 19 -44.90 41.85 5.09
C ILE A 19 -46.08 41.91 6.07
N SER A 20 -46.05 41.09 7.12
CA SER A 20 -47.10 41.07 8.14
C SER A 20 -47.16 42.36 8.95
N GLY A 21 -46.02 42.91 9.39
CA GLY A 21 -45.97 44.21 10.06
C GLY A 21 -46.54 45.35 9.21
N ALA A 22 -46.25 45.36 7.90
CA ALA A 22 -46.79 46.35 6.97
C ALA A 22 -48.31 46.17 6.73
N LEU A 23 -48.79 44.93 6.62
CA LEU A 23 -50.22 44.62 6.43
C LEU A 23 -51.08 44.99 7.65
N PHE A 24 -50.57 44.73 8.86
CA PHE A 24 -51.31 44.94 10.10
C PHE A 24 -51.00 46.27 10.80
N GLY A 25 -50.06 47.06 10.28
CA GLY A 25 -49.68 48.37 10.83
C GLY A 25 -48.82 48.31 12.10
N TYR A 26 -48.24 47.16 12.43
CA TYR A 26 -47.35 47.00 13.59
C TYR A 26 -45.90 47.35 13.22
N ASN A 27 -45.46 48.53 13.62
CA ASN A 27 -44.11 49.03 13.36
C ASN A 27 -43.02 48.21 14.07
N GLU A 28 -43.35 47.51 15.15
CA GLU A 28 -42.43 46.66 15.89
C GLU A 28 -42.05 45.42 15.08
N LEU A 29 -43.02 44.80 14.39
CA LEU A 29 -42.79 43.62 13.54
C LEU A 29 -41.96 43.97 12.31
N THR A 30 -42.22 45.12 11.69
CA THR A 30 -41.42 45.60 10.56
C THR A 30 -39.97 45.89 10.98
N LEU A 31 -39.76 46.49 12.15
CA LEU A 31 -38.42 46.77 12.68
C LEU A 31 -37.60 45.49 12.89
N VAL A 32 -38.19 44.46 13.50
CA VAL A 32 -37.52 43.16 13.72
C VAL A 32 -37.17 42.50 12.38
N GLY A 33 -38.09 42.53 11.42
CA GLY A 33 -37.83 41.97 10.09
C GLY A 33 -36.73 42.72 9.32
N VAL A 34 -36.67 44.06 9.42
CA VAL A 34 -35.59 44.87 8.85
C VAL A 34 -34.24 44.55 9.53
N ALA A 35 -34.22 44.41 10.85
CA ALA A 35 -33.01 44.02 11.58
C ALA A 35 -32.48 42.64 11.13
N ALA A 36 -33.37 41.67 10.89
CA ALA A 36 -33.02 40.36 10.36
C ALA A 36 -32.41 40.44 8.94
N LEU A 37 -32.98 41.27 8.06
CA LEU A 37 -32.41 41.52 6.72
C LEU A 37 -31.05 42.21 6.80
N LEU A 38 -30.88 43.20 7.69
CA LEU A 38 -29.59 43.87 7.89
C LEU A 38 -28.52 42.90 8.40
N ALA A 39 -28.88 41.99 9.32
CA ALA A 39 -27.98 40.93 9.78
C ALA A 39 -27.55 40.00 8.64
N PHE A 40 -28.48 39.60 7.77
CA PHE A 40 -28.17 38.79 6.59
C PHE A 40 -27.28 39.53 5.58
N CYS A 41 -27.59 40.80 5.27
CA CYS A 41 -26.77 41.64 4.40
C CYS A 41 -25.37 41.85 4.98
N GLY A 42 -25.24 42.04 6.29
CA GLY A 42 -23.97 42.11 7.00
C GLY A 42 -23.16 40.81 6.87
N ALA A 43 -23.80 39.65 7.04
CA ALA A 43 -23.17 38.34 6.82
C ALA A 43 -22.70 38.17 5.35
N CYS A 44 -23.50 38.61 4.37
CA CYS A 44 -23.12 38.63 2.95
C CYS A 44 -21.87 39.49 2.72
N ALA A 45 -21.88 40.74 3.19
CA ALA A 45 -20.76 41.66 3.02
C ALA A 45 -19.48 41.12 3.68
N PHE A 46 -19.60 40.55 4.89
CA PHE A 46 -18.48 39.95 5.61
C PHE A 46 -17.86 38.76 4.84
N THR A 47 -18.69 37.92 4.23
CA THR A 47 -18.24 36.72 3.50
C THR A 47 -17.75 37.01 2.08
N LEU A 48 -18.23 38.10 1.45
CA LEU A 48 -17.78 38.58 0.14
C LEU A 48 -16.43 39.31 0.20
N GLN A 49 -16.03 39.81 1.37
CA GLN A 49 -14.73 40.44 1.55
C GLN A 49 -13.59 39.48 1.17
N ARG A 50 -12.77 39.89 0.19
CA ARG A 50 -11.64 39.09 -0.30
C ARG A 50 -10.62 38.89 0.81
N TRP A 51 -10.25 37.63 1.04
CA TRP A 51 -9.25 37.20 1.99
C TRP A 51 -8.13 36.54 1.20
N THR A 52 -6.94 37.13 1.28
CA THR A 52 -5.72 36.60 0.71
C THR A 52 -5.01 35.85 1.81
N LEU A 53 -5.11 34.53 1.79
CA LEU A 53 -4.32 33.65 2.64
C LEU A 53 -3.22 33.07 1.78
N ASP A 54 -2.01 33.09 2.31
CA ASP A 54 -0.91 32.30 1.79
C ASP A 54 -0.82 31.04 2.64
N VAL A 55 -0.96 29.88 2.00
CA VAL A 55 -1.15 28.60 2.66
C VAL A 55 -0.19 27.60 2.06
N HIS A 56 0.76 27.16 2.86
CA HIS A 56 1.64 26.05 2.50
C HIS A 56 1.27 24.84 3.33
N ARG A 57 1.05 23.73 2.63
CA ARG A 57 0.79 22.43 3.24
C ARG A 57 1.89 21.47 2.83
N ASP A 58 2.48 20.83 3.83
CA ASP A 58 3.40 19.73 3.70
C ASP A 58 2.80 18.47 4.36
N VAL A 59 3.31 17.30 3.99
CA VAL A 59 2.96 16.02 4.61
C VAL A 59 4.25 15.25 4.83
N GLU A 60 4.49 14.87 6.08
CA GLU A 60 5.72 14.19 6.47
C GLU A 60 5.41 13.02 7.44
N PRO A 61 5.95 11.81 7.18
CA PRO A 61 6.67 11.39 5.96
C PRO A 61 5.74 11.09 4.77
N GLU A 62 6.28 11.08 3.55
CA GLU A 62 5.53 10.66 2.33
C GLU A 62 5.33 9.15 2.23
N ARG A 63 6.15 8.37 2.95
CA ARG A 63 6.08 6.92 3.03
C ARG A 63 6.02 6.54 4.49
N VAL A 64 5.01 5.79 4.87
CA VAL A 64 4.71 5.45 6.27
C VAL A 64 4.22 4.02 6.34
N VAL A 65 4.58 3.27 7.38
CA VAL A 65 4.00 1.95 7.60
C VAL A 65 2.60 2.12 8.17
N ARG A 66 1.65 1.27 7.78
CA ARG A 66 0.29 1.36 8.30
C ARG A 66 0.28 1.35 9.84
N GLY A 67 -0.55 2.22 10.42
CA GLY A 67 -0.63 2.40 11.88
C GLY A 67 0.45 3.30 12.48
N GLU A 68 1.50 3.67 11.74
CA GLU A 68 2.47 4.68 12.20
C GLU A 68 1.94 6.11 11.96
N GLU A 69 2.50 7.06 12.70
CA GLU A 69 2.11 8.46 12.62
C GLU A 69 2.56 9.11 11.30
N CYS A 70 1.62 9.71 10.58
CA CYS A 70 1.89 10.60 9.46
C CYS A 70 1.22 11.95 9.75
N LEU A 71 1.97 13.04 9.63
CA LEU A 71 1.52 14.36 10.03
C LEU A 71 1.35 15.27 8.81
N GLY A 72 0.20 15.91 8.72
CA GLY A 72 0.00 17.06 7.85
C GLY A 72 0.48 18.32 8.54
N LEU A 73 1.39 19.05 7.90
CA LEU A 73 1.92 20.33 8.38
C LEU A 73 1.27 21.46 7.58
N VAL A 74 0.45 22.27 8.22
CA VAL A 74 -0.18 23.44 7.56
C VAL A 74 0.37 24.71 8.17
N SER A 75 0.94 25.56 7.32
CA SER A 75 1.32 26.91 7.66
C SER A 75 0.43 27.90 6.91
N VAL A 76 -0.23 28.78 7.68
CA VAL A 76 -1.11 29.80 7.13
C VAL A 76 -0.60 31.17 7.52
N ARG A 77 -0.44 32.04 6.52
CA ARG A 77 -0.16 33.46 6.68
C ARG A 77 -1.37 34.27 6.28
N ASN A 78 -1.89 35.05 7.23
CA ASN A 78 -2.99 35.98 6.97
C ASN A 78 -2.43 37.34 6.51
N HIS A 79 -2.59 37.65 5.22
CA HIS A 79 -2.21 38.97 4.68
C HIS A 79 -3.26 40.06 4.93
N ALA A 80 -4.44 39.72 5.48
CA ALA A 80 -5.45 40.71 5.78
C ALA A 80 -5.10 41.53 7.03
N ARG A 81 -5.49 42.82 7.01
CA ARG A 81 -5.36 43.74 8.15
C ARG A 81 -6.31 43.41 9.32
N TRP A 82 -7.33 42.58 9.07
CA TRP A 82 -8.35 42.22 10.05
C TRP A 82 -8.08 40.82 10.59
N ARG A 83 -8.42 40.60 11.87
CA ARG A 83 -8.41 39.25 12.47
C ARG A 83 -9.26 38.34 11.59
N GLY A 84 -8.69 37.21 11.17
CA GLY A 84 -9.47 36.18 10.52
C GLY A 84 -10.62 35.79 11.45
N ALA A 85 -11.82 35.65 10.89
CA ALA A 85 -12.94 35.03 11.60
C ALA A 85 -12.57 33.64 12.11
N ASP A 86 -13.48 32.94 12.79
CA ASP A 86 -13.30 31.51 13.04
C ASP A 86 -13.17 30.79 11.69
N LEU A 87 -11.94 30.41 11.37
CA LEU A 87 -11.57 29.66 10.18
C LEU A 87 -11.44 28.20 10.59
N ILE A 88 -12.08 27.33 9.83
CA ILE A 88 -11.95 25.88 10.01
C ILE A 88 -11.33 25.34 8.73
N ALA A 89 -10.22 24.64 8.85
CA ALA A 89 -9.60 23.98 7.73
C ALA A 89 -9.97 22.50 7.73
N PHE A 90 -10.17 21.95 6.54
CA PHE A 90 -10.48 20.55 6.30
C PHE A 90 -9.50 20.04 5.26
N ASP A 91 -8.82 18.95 5.55
CA ASP A 91 -8.03 18.24 4.55
C ASP A 91 -8.75 16.95 4.15
N ARG A 92 -8.57 16.51 2.91
CA ARG A 92 -9.13 15.27 2.38
C ARG A 92 -8.02 14.24 2.32
N CYS A 93 -8.22 13.08 2.93
CA CYS A 93 -7.26 11.98 2.96
C CYS A 93 -7.93 10.74 2.38
N GLY A 94 -7.77 10.52 1.08
CA GLY A 94 -8.58 9.54 0.34
C GLY A 94 -10.07 9.83 0.51
N ALA A 95 -10.82 8.89 1.09
CA ALA A 95 -12.26 9.05 1.38
C ALA A 95 -12.55 9.80 2.70
N ALA A 96 -11.57 9.93 3.60
CA ALA A 96 -11.76 10.58 4.89
C ALA A 96 -11.58 12.10 4.79
N THR A 97 -12.32 12.85 5.61
CA THR A 97 -12.12 14.29 5.80
C THR A 97 -11.58 14.55 7.20
N VAL A 98 -10.40 15.14 7.29
CA VAL A 98 -9.71 15.43 8.54
C VAL A 98 -9.88 16.91 8.86
N THR A 99 -10.30 17.21 10.09
CA THR A 99 -10.42 18.61 10.54
C THR A 99 -9.05 19.09 10.99
N VAL A 100 -8.56 20.14 10.33
CA VAL A 100 -7.31 20.81 10.66
C VAL A 100 -7.63 22.00 11.57
N PRO A 101 -7.20 21.99 12.84
CA PRO A 101 -7.47 23.10 13.73
C PRO A 101 -6.66 24.31 13.26
N VAL A 102 -7.32 25.42 12.96
CA VAL A 102 -6.61 26.68 12.69
C VAL A 102 -6.66 27.53 13.96
N LEU A 103 -5.49 27.75 14.56
CA LEU A 103 -5.37 28.70 15.67
C LEU A 103 -5.62 30.12 15.12
N ARG A 104 -6.41 30.92 15.86
CA ARG A 104 -6.83 32.29 15.50
C ARG A 104 -5.72 33.06 14.79
N LEU A 105 -5.88 33.29 13.47
CA LEU A 105 -4.86 33.95 12.66
C LEU A 105 -4.81 35.44 12.98
N GLY A 106 -3.78 35.85 13.71
CA GLY A 106 -3.44 37.27 13.88
C GLY A 106 -3.08 37.93 12.55
N PRO A 107 -3.25 39.26 12.42
CA PRO A 107 -2.86 39.98 11.21
C PRO A 107 -1.35 39.83 10.98
N ALA A 108 -0.95 39.52 9.74
CA ALA A 108 0.44 39.32 9.31
C ALA A 108 1.24 38.25 10.08
N LYS A 109 0.58 37.39 10.87
CA LYS A 109 1.23 36.29 11.57
C LYS A 109 1.17 35.01 10.75
N VAL A 110 2.25 34.25 10.80
CA VAL A 110 2.29 32.85 10.35
C VAL A 110 1.86 31.98 11.52
N THR A 111 0.92 31.09 11.28
CA THR A 111 0.48 30.08 12.24
C THR A 111 0.70 28.72 11.62
N ALA A 112 1.50 27.89 12.27
CA ALA A 112 1.76 26.52 11.85
C ALA A 112 1.03 25.56 12.79
N VAL A 113 0.38 24.55 12.22
CA VAL A 113 -0.34 23.52 12.95
C VAL A 113 -0.04 22.17 12.32
N GLN A 114 0.14 21.17 13.18
CA GLN A 114 0.28 19.78 12.79
C GLN A 114 -1.01 19.03 13.11
N TYR A 115 -1.39 18.07 12.27
CA TYR A 115 -2.54 17.22 12.52
C TYR A 115 -2.28 15.79 11.99
N PRO A 116 -2.81 14.76 12.67
CA PRO A 116 -2.59 13.38 12.26
C PRO A 116 -3.41 13.02 11.03
N LEU A 117 -2.79 12.29 10.11
CA LEU A 117 -3.42 11.73 8.93
C LEU A 117 -3.78 10.25 9.19
N PRO A 118 -4.95 9.77 8.73
CA PRO A 118 -5.35 8.39 8.93
C PRO A 118 -4.53 7.44 8.03
N THR A 119 -3.67 6.62 8.64
CA THR A 119 -2.76 5.65 7.99
C THR A 119 -3.14 4.19 8.31
N LEU A 120 -4.40 3.93 8.65
CA LEU A 120 -4.83 2.63 9.19
C LEU A 120 -4.87 1.49 8.15
N ARG A 121 -4.99 1.81 6.86
CA ARG A 121 -5.00 0.83 5.77
C ARG A 121 -3.90 1.15 4.79
N ARG A 122 -3.25 0.11 4.27
CA ARG A 122 -2.21 0.27 3.25
C ARG A 122 -2.84 0.82 1.96
N GLY A 123 -2.07 1.53 1.17
CA GLY A 123 -2.59 2.20 -0.02
C GLY A 123 -1.81 3.44 -0.41
N VAL A 124 -2.05 3.94 -1.61
CA VAL A 124 -1.62 5.28 -2.01
C VAL A 124 -2.71 6.28 -1.65
N VAL A 125 -2.56 6.94 -0.50
CA VAL A 125 -3.53 7.92 -0.01
C VAL A 125 -3.24 9.29 -0.62
N THR A 126 -4.21 9.81 -1.37
CA THR A 126 -4.13 11.20 -1.86
C THR A 126 -4.61 12.14 -0.77
N VAL A 127 -3.71 12.99 -0.28
CA VAL A 127 -4.00 14.05 0.69
C VAL A 127 -4.24 15.34 -0.09
N GLY A 128 -5.33 16.04 0.19
CA GLY A 128 -5.69 17.35 -0.40
C GLY A 128 -6.84 17.31 -1.41
N PRO A 129 -7.21 18.49 -1.95
CA PRO A 129 -6.70 19.81 -1.57
C PRO A 129 -7.18 20.26 -0.18
N LEU A 130 -6.45 21.19 0.44
CA LEU A 130 -6.85 21.76 1.74
C LEU A 130 -7.98 22.76 1.54
N ARG A 131 -9.11 22.55 2.21
CA ARG A 131 -10.28 23.41 2.12
C ARG A 131 -10.43 24.24 3.38
N ILE A 132 -10.31 25.56 3.26
CA ILE A 132 -10.55 26.47 4.37
C ILE A 132 -11.96 27.04 4.25
N GLU A 133 -12.75 26.87 5.30
CA GLU A 133 -14.10 27.40 5.44
C GLU A 133 -14.10 28.57 6.42
N ARG A 134 -14.69 29.68 5.98
CA ARG A 134 -15.02 30.83 6.80
C ARG A 134 -16.52 30.83 7.10
N ARG A 135 -16.85 30.99 8.38
CA ARG A 135 -18.23 31.20 8.85
C ARG A 135 -18.39 32.65 9.29
N ASP A 136 -19.55 33.24 9.03
CA ASP A 136 -19.89 34.52 9.64
C ASP A 136 -20.26 34.32 11.14
N PRO A 137 -20.19 35.37 11.97
CA PRO A 137 -20.47 35.26 13.41
C PRO A 137 -21.87 34.74 13.77
N LEU A 138 -22.84 34.85 12.85
CA LEU A 138 -24.22 34.40 13.05
C LEU A 138 -24.49 33.01 12.39
N ASP A 139 -23.48 32.38 11.77
CA ASP A 139 -23.56 31.12 11.02
C ASP A 139 -24.70 31.10 9.96
N LEU A 140 -24.94 32.24 9.31
CA LEU A 140 -25.92 32.41 8.24
C LEU A 140 -25.36 32.04 6.87
N ILE A 141 -24.07 32.27 6.64
CA ILE A 141 -23.39 32.13 5.35
C ILE A 141 -21.99 31.54 5.55
N ARG A 142 -21.68 30.55 4.72
CA ARG A 142 -20.38 29.87 4.70
C ARG A 142 -19.68 30.10 3.37
N SER A 143 -18.39 30.39 3.43
CA SER A 143 -17.55 30.56 2.24
C SER A 143 -16.35 29.64 2.36
N SER A 144 -16.19 28.74 1.40
CA SER A 144 -15.07 27.81 1.35
C SER A 144 -14.17 28.10 0.16
N ARG A 145 -12.86 27.98 0.35
CA ARG A 145 -11.86 28.03 -0.71
C ARG A 145 -10.89 26.87 -0.54
N GLU A 146 -10.42 26.35 -1.66
CA GLU A 146 -9.40 25.31 -1.70
C GLU A 146 -8.03 25.97 -1.89
N TYR A 147 -7.04 25.45 -1.19
CA TYR A 147 -5.67 25.95 -1.13
C TYR A 147 -4.69 24.79 -1.33
N GLY A 148 -3.63 25.06 -2.08
CA GLY A 148 -2.60 24.06 -2.41
C GLY A 148 -3.06 23.00 -3.40
N GLY A 149 -2.15 22.09 -3.72
CA GLY A 149 -2.41 20.92 -4.55
C GLY A 149 -2.70 19.67 -3.73
N THR A 150 -2.72 18.53 -4.41
CA THR A 150 -2.74 17.20 -3.78
C THR A 150 -1.31 16.69 -3.58
N ARG A 151 -1.12 15.79 -2.61
CA ARG A 151 0.13 15.05 -2.38
C ARG A 151 -0.21 13.59 -2.14
N GLN A 152 0.61 12.69 -2.66
CA GLN A 152 0.43 11.25 -2.45
C GLN A 152 1.27 10.81 -1.25
N VAL A 153 0.66 9.98 -0.40
CA VAL A 153 1.32 9.32 0.73
C VAL A 153 1.19 7.82 0.51
N TRP A 154 2.31 7.11 0.49
CA TRP A 154 2.32 5.65 0.41
C TRP A 154 2.24 5.09 1.83
N VAL A 155 1.12 4.45 2.14
CA VAL A 155 0.95 3.68 3.36
C VAL A 155 1.36 2.24 3.05
N HIS A 156 2.54 1.85 3.51
CA HIS A 156 3.12 0.53 3.31
C HIS A 156 2.45 -0.53 4.20
N PRO A 157 2.46 -1.80 3.78
CA PRO A 157 2.18 -2.91 4.69
C PRO A 157 3.16 -2.90 5.87
N ALA A 158 2.80 -3.56 6.98
CA ALA A 158 3.60 -3.66 8.19
C ALA A 158 4.36 -4.99 8.23
N PRO A 159 5.57 -5.08 7.65
CA PRO A 159 6.33 -6.33 7.66
C PRO A 159 6.73 -6.73 9.09
N LEU A 160 6.54 -8.01 9.38
CA LEU A 160 7.01 -8.64 10.60
C LEU A 160 8.42 -9.22 10.37
N PRO A 161 9.26 -9.26 11.40
CA PRO A 161 10.56 -9.90 11.30
C PRO A 161 10.38 -11.41 11.10
N LEU A 162 10.90 -11.95 10.00
CA LEU A 162 11.06 -13.39 9.80
C LEU A 162 12.54 -13.74 9.99
N HIS A 163 12.81 -14.81 10.73
CA HIS A 163 14.16 -15.26 11.05
C HIS A 163 14.69 -16.29 10.05
N THR A 164 13.79 -17.06 9.45
CA THR A 164 14.13 -18.03 8.41
C THR A 164 13.76 -17.54 7.02
N VAL A 165 14.54 -17.94 6.02
CA VAL A 165 14.26 -17.70 4.60
C VAL A 165 14.29 -19.05 3.89
N PRO A 166 13.34 -19.37 2.99
CA PRO A 166 13.31 -20.64 2.29
C PRO A 166 14.39 -20.57 1.22
N VAL A 167 15.57 -21.06 1.56
CA VAL A 167 16.63 -21.31 0.59
C VAL A 167 16.35 -22.73 0.10
N GLY A 168 15.65 -22.87 -1.04
CA GLY A 168 15.14 -24.15 -1.51
C GLY A 168 16.19 -25.27 -1.54
N ARG A 169 15.75 -26.52 -1.38
CA ARG A 169 16.62 -27.70 -1.52
C ARG A 169 16.84 -28.05 -2.99
N ALA A 170 18.10 -28.11 -3.40
CA ALA A 170 18.50 -28.68 -4.67
C ALA A 170 18.24 -30.19 -4.75
N ARG A 171 17.68 -30.65 -5.87
CA ARG A 171 17.95 -32.01 -6.34
C ARG A 171 19.21 -31.96 -7.18
N SER A 172 20.32 -32.42 -6.63
CA SER A 172 21.48 -32.75 -7.46
C SER A 172 21.06 -33.78 -8.50
N LEU A 173 21.56 -33.65 -9.73
CA LEU A 173 21.30 -34.58 -10.84
C LEU A 173 21.68 -36.04 -10.50
N ASP A 174 22.48 -36.24 -9.43
CA ASP A 174 22.93 -37.55 -8.93
C ASP A 174 22.13 -38.11 -7.73
N GLY A 175 21.03 -37.47 -7.31
CA GLY A 175 20.17 -38.01 -6.24
C GLY A 175 20.75 -37.91 -4.82
N ALA A 176 21.91 -37.28 -4.64
CA ALA A 176 22.39 -36.85 -3.33
C ALA A 176 21.75 -35.50 -2.95
N VAL A 177 21.15 -35.44 -1.77
CA VAL A 177 20.57 -34.22 -1.19
C VAL A 177 21.72 -33.38 -0.69
N ASP A 178 22.18 -32.44 -1.52
CA ASP A 178 23.16 -31.44 -1.10
C ASP A 178 22.57 -30.05 -1.30
N GLN A 179 22.87 -29.13 -0.38
CA GLN A 179 22.41 -27.73 -0.45
C GLN A 179 23.20 -27.01 -1.54
N VAL A 180 22.70 -27.03 -2.78
CA VAL A 180 23.36 -26.34 -3.91
C VAL A 180 22.45 -25.22 -4.43
N GLU A 181 22.97 -24.00 -4.43
CA GLU A 181 22.31 -22.83 -5.05
C GLU A 181 22.12 -23.09 -6.56
N HIS A 182 21.00 -22.65 -7.15
CA HIS A 182 20.62 -22.98 -8.54
C HIS A 182 20.52 -21.75 -9.45
N GLY A 183 21.01 -21.84 -10.70
CA GLY A 183 20.83 -20.93 -11.84
C GLY A 183 22.09 -20.56 -12.64
N SER A 184 22.08 -20.86 -13.95
CA SER A 184 23.12 -20.59 -14.98
C SER A 184 24.44 -21.35 -14.79
N ILE A 185 24.53 -22.48 -15.51
CA ILE A 185 25.73 -23.30 -15.70
C ILE A 185 26.87 -22.42 -16.25
N THR A 186 27.65 -21.84 -15.35
CA THR A 186 28.81 -21.03 -15.70
C THR A 186 30.04 -21.93 -15.57
N PHE A 187 30.83 -22.02 -16.63
CA PHE A 187 32.03 -22.85 -16.63
C PHE A 187 33.01 -22.35 -15.55
N HIS A 188 33.30 -23.19 -14.56
CA HIS A 188 34.11 -22.82 -13.40
C HIS A 188 35.54 -23.34 -13.52
N ALA A 189 35.71 -24.63 -13.86
CA ALA A 189 37.03 -25.24 -14.00
C ALA A 189 37.02 -26.50 -14.90
N LEU A 190 38.20 -27.02 -15.24
CA LEU A 190 38.38 -28.36 -15.81
C LEU A 190 38.92 -29.27 -14.73
N ARG A 191 38.25 -30.39 -14.48
CA ARG A 191 38.73 -31.44 -13.56
C ARG A 191 38.98 -32.74 -14.30
N GLU A 192 39.75 -33.63 -13.67
CA GLU A 192 39.96 -34.98 -14.18
C GLU A 192 38.63 -35.76 -14.17
N TYR A 193 38.42 -36.56 -15.22
CA TYR A 193 37.28 -37.44 -15.37
C TYR A 193 37.27 -38.53 -14.30
N VAL A 194 36.13 -38.71 -13.64
CA VAL A 194 35.89 -39.83 -12.73
C VAL A 194 34.92 -40.80 -13.40
N PRO A 195 35.15 -42.11 -13.33
CA PRO A 195 34.22 -43.11 -13.85
C PRO A 195 32.80 -42.90 -13.29
N GLY A 196 31.85 -42.58 -14.17
CA GLY A 196 30.49 -42.18 -13.82
C GLY A 196 30.08 -40.82 -14.41
N ASP A 197 31.06 -39.98 -14.74
CA ASP A 197 30.80 -38.68 -15.39
C ASP A 197 30.26 -38.84 -16.82
N ASP A 198 29.34 -37.95 -17.22
CA ASP A 198 28.81 -37.90 -18.58
C ASP A 198 29.90 -37.46 -19.58
N LEU A 199 30.21 -38.34 -20.53
CA LEU A 199 31.20 -38.11 -21.59
C LEU A 199 30.86 -36.90 -22.49
N ARG A 200 29.61 -36.42 -22.50
CA ARG A 200 29.20 -35.21 -23.23
C ARG A 200 29.82 -33.93 -22.66
N HIS A 201 30.21 -33.94 -21.39
CA HIS A 201 30.83 -32.80 -20.72
C HIS A 201 32.37 -32.81 -20.81
N VAL A 202 32.95 -33.79 -21.51
CA VAL A 202 34.40 -33.87 -21.75
C VAL A 202 34.84 -32.73 -22.67
N HIS A 203 35.85 -31.98 -22.21
CA HIS A 203 36.48 -30.96 -23.03
C HIS A 203 37.58 -31.57 -23.90
N TRP A 204 37.17 -32.15 -25.03
CA TRP A 204 38.03 -32.92 -25.95
C TRP A 204 39.32 -32.20 -26.33
N ARG A 205 39.27 -30.88 -26.53
CA ARG A 205 40.45 -30.08 -26.88
C ARG A 205 41.52 -30.06 -25.78
N THR A 206 41.12 -30.03 -24.51
CA THR A 206 42.07 -30.06 -23.38
C THR A 206 42.52 -31.50 -23.10
N ALA A 207 41.58 -32.45 -23.17
CA ALA A 207 41.89 -33.86 -22.98
C ALA A 207 42.96 -34.35 -23.97
N ALA A 208 42.85 -33.96 -25.24
CA ALA A 208 43.84 -34.27 -26.27
C ALA A 208 45.23 -33.65 -26.02
N ARG A 209 45.32 -32.54 -25.27
CA ARG A 209 46.58 -31.86 -24.97
C ARG A 209 47.27 -32.41 -23.72
N VAL A 210 46.49 -32.80 -22.71
CA VAL A 210 47.00 -33.27 -21.42
C VAL A 210 47.19 -34.79 -21.39
N GLY A 211 46.50 -35.53 -22.27
CA GLY A 211 46.57 -36.99 -22.34
C GLY A 211 45.61 -37.71 -21.37
N GLU A 212 44.85 -36.96 -20.60
CA GLU A 212 43.87 -37.44 -19.63
C GLU A 212 42.48 -36.84 -19.93
N LEU A 213 41.41 -37.57 -19.63
CA LEU A 213 40.05 -37.08 -19.86
C LEU A 213 39.75 -35.95 -18.86
N MET A 214 39.42 -34.77 -19.39
CA MET A 214 39.07 -33.60 -18.58
C MET A 214 37.60 -33.25 -18.77
N VAL A 215 36.84 -33.14 -17.69
CA VAL A 215 35.42 -32.80 -17.67
C VAL A 215 35.26 -31.34 -17.29
N ARG A 216 34.34 -30.64 -17.97
CA ARG A 216 33.94 -29.27 -17.59
C ARG A 216 33.17 -29.34 -16.28
N GLU A 217 33.77 -28.83 -15.22
CA GLU A 217 33.12 -28.64 -13.94
C GLU A 217 32.30 -27.35 -13.99
N HIS A 218 31.01 -27.49 -13.74
CA HIS A 218 30.08 -26.38 -13.69
C HIS A 218 29.69 -26.19 -12.24
N VAL A 219 30.05 -25.04 -11.67
CA VAL A 219 29.60 -24.64 -10.34
C VAL A 219 28.49 -23.64 -10.55
N ASP A 220 27.35 -23.94 -9.95
CA ASP A 220 26.22 -23.04 -9.92
C ASP A 220 26.51 -21.91 -8.93
N THR A 221 26.53 -20.67 -9.41
CA THR A 221 26.98 -19.51 -8.61
C THR A 221 25.88 -18.45 -8.47
N SER A 222 24.65 -18.73 -8.91
CA SER A 222 23.57 -17.75 -8.76
C SER A 222 22.79 -17.95 -7.47
N LEU A 223 22.63 -16.85 -6.73
CA LEU A 223 21.83 -16.83 -5.52
C LEU A 223 20.38 -17.22 -5.84
N PRO A 224 19.72 -18.03 -4.98
CA PRO A 224 18.38 -18.50 -5.23
C PRO A 224 17.40 -17.33 -5.38
N ARG A 225 16.48 -17.47 -6.33
CA ARG A 225 15.50 -16.43 -6.63
C ARG A 225 14.13 -16.78 -6.06
N ILE A 226 13.59 -15.89 -5.25
CA ILE A 226 12.28 -16.00 -4.64
C ILE A 226 11.26 -15.23 -5.47
N VAL A 227 10.17 -15.89 -5.81
CA VAL A 227 9.00 -15.28 -6.46
C VAL A 227 7.87 -15.21 -5.44
N VAL A 228 7.42 -14.01 -5.13
CA VAL A 228 6.27 -13.77 -4.26
C VAL A 228 5.07 -13.44 -5.14
N LEU A 229 4.02 -14.26 -5.10
CA LEU A 229 2.75 -14.02 -5.75
C LEU A 229 1.73 -13.61 -4.70
N VAL A 230 1.17 -12.42 -4.82
CA VAL A 230 0.05 -11.96 -4.01
C VAL A 230 -1.23 -12.11 -4.84
N ASP A 231 -2.15 -12.94 -4.37
CA ASP A 231 -3.51 -12.95 -4.90
C ASP A 231 -4.19 -11.66 -4.49
N ASN A 232 -4.64 -10.87 -5.47
CA ASN A 232 -5.39 -9.64 -5.25
C ASN A 232 -6.80 -9.71 -5.85
N ARG A 233 -7.32 -10.92 -6.09
CA ARG A 233 -8.72 -11.10 -6.52
C ARG A 233 -9.66 -10.87 -5.34
N GLN A 234 -10.69 -10.06 -5.56
CA GLN A 234 -11.73 -9.81 -4.56
C GLN A 234 -12.45 -11.10 -4.13
N SER A 235 -12.59 -12.08 -5.04
CA SER A 235 -13.22 -13.37 -4.75
C SER A 235 -12.48 -14.21 -3.71
N SER A 236 -11.16 -14.05 -3.60
CA SER A 236 -10.34 -14.82 -2.66
C SER A 236 -10.41 -14.25 -1.24
N TYR A 237 -10.82 -12.98 -1.09
CA TYR A 237 -10.88 -12.29 0.20
C TYR A 237 -12.28 -11.73 0.45
N PRO A 238 -13.21 -12.56 0.98
CA PRO A 238 -14.50 -12.08 1.46
C PRO A 238 -14.36 -11.01 2.54
N ASP A 239 -13.34 -11.14 3.38
CA ASP A 239 -12.92 -10.14 4.36
C ASP A 239 -11.68 -9.38 3.86
N PRO A 240 -11.79 -8.06 3.61
CA PRO A 240 -10.64 -7.24 3.22
C PRO A 240 -9.48 -7.23 4.23
N GLU A 241 -9.73 -7.50 5.52
CA GLU A 241 -8.66 -7.54 6.53
C GLU A 241 -7.70 -8.72 6.30
N ALA A 242 -8.19 -9.84 5.76
CA ALA A 242 -7.33 -10.97 5.38
C ALA A 242 -6.36 -10.61 4.24
N PHE A 243 -6.76 -9.72 3.33
CA PHE A 243 -5.88 -9.20 2.28
C PHE A 243 -4.81 -8.26 2.85
N GLU A 244 -5.15 -7.46 3.86
CA GLU A 244 -4.18 -6.66 4.61
C GLU A 244 -3.12 -7.54 5.28
N ALA A 245 -3.53 -8.63 5.94
CA ALA A 245 -2.61 -9.60 6.53
C ALA A 245 -1.73 -10.30 5.47
N ALA A 246 -2.30 -10.67 4.32
CA ALA A 246 -1.57 -11.29 3.21
C ALA A 246 -0.47 -10.36 2.67
N ALA A 247 -0.76 -9.06 2.56
CA ALA A 247 0.22 -8.07 2.13
C ALA A 247 1.34 -7.85 3.15
N ASP A 248 1.05 -7.89 4.46
CA ASP A 248 2.10 -7.87 5.48
C ASP A 248 2.99 -9.10 5.41
N CYS A 249 2.40 -10.30 5.23
CA CYS A 249 3.15 -11.53 5.10
C CYS A 249 4.06 -11.48 3.86
N ALA A 250 3.53 -10.99 2.72
CA ALA A 250 4.30 -10.77 1.51
C ALA A 250 5.45 -9.78 1.75
N ALA A 251 5.18 -8.64 2.38
CA ALA A 251 6.21 -7.68 2.75
C ALA A 251 7.27 -8.29 3.66
N SER A 252 6.87 -9.09 4.64
CA SER A 252 7.75 -9.78 5.59
C SER A 252 8.71 -10.71 4.87
N VAL A 253 8.21 -11.56 3.96
CA VAL A 253 9.03 -12.47 3.15
C VAL A 253 9.98 -11.70 2.24
N ILE A 254 9.50 -10.64 1.57
CA ILE A 254 10.34 -9.82 0.69
C ILE A 254 11.46 -9.14 1.48
N VAL A 255 11.14 -8.52 2.63
CA VAL A 255 12.12 -7.84 3.49
C VAL A 255 13.16 -8.84 4.02
N ALA A 256 12.72 -10.02 4.47
CA ALA A 256 13.63 -11.06 4.95
C ALA A 256 14.55 -11.59 3.83
N ALA A 257 14.01 -11.86 2.64
CA ALA A 257 14.77 -12.30 1.48
C ALA A 257 15.79 -11.27 1.01
N LEU A 258 15.40 -9.99 0.92
CA LEU A 258 16.31 -8.90 0.55
C LEU A 258 17.40 -8.68 1.61
N ARG A 259 17.07 -8.81 2.91
CA ARG A 259 18.05 -8.75 4.00
C ARG A 259 19.07 -9.89 3.93
N ALA A 260 18.65 -11.06 3.45
CA ALA A 260 19.51 -12.22 3.20
C ALA A 260 20.30 -12.12 1.87
N GLY A 261 20.14 -11.04 1.09
CA GLY A 261 20.84 -10.83 -0.17
C GLY A 261 20.25 -11.60 -1.36
N LEU A 262 19.06 -12.19 -1.22
CA LEU A 262 18.43 -12.97 -2.28
C LEU A 262 17.72 -12.09 -3.31
N HIS A 263 17.60 -12.60 -4.53
CA HIS A 263 16.82 -11.95 -5.58
C HIS A 263 15.34 -12.21 -5.40
N VAL A 264 14.53 -11.15 -5.43
CA VAL A 264 13.08 -11.24 -5.26
C VAL A 264 12.34 -10.71 -6.50
N SER A 265 11.25 -11.37 -6.86
CA SER A 265 10.29 -10.92 -7.85
C SER A 265 8.90 -10.96 -7.22
N LEU A 266 8.18 -9.83 -7.22
CA LEU A 266 6.80 -9.75 -6.74
C LEU A 266 5.86 -9.72 -7.96
N GLN A 267 4.79 -10.52 -7.88
CA GLN A 267 3.73 -10.65 -8.88
C GLN A 267 2.38 -10.51 -8.20
N ALA A 268 1.41 -9.90 -8.88
CA ALA A 268 0.01 -9.88 -8.50
C ALA A 268 -0.85 -10.57 -9.59
N CYS A 269 -2.06 -10.98 -9.23
CA CYS A 269 -2.95 -11.71 -10.16
C CYS A 269 -3.51 -10.84 -11.27
N ASP A 270 -3.72 -9.55 -11.02
CA ASP A 270 -4.06 -8.53 -12.02
C ASP A 270 -2.97 -8.30 -13.08
N GLY A 271 -1.79 -8.86 -12.84
CA GLY A 271 -0.64 -8.78 -13.69
C GLY A 271 0.35 -7.68 -13.37
N ALA A 272 0.14 -6.90 -12.32
CA ALA A 272 1.16 -6.03 -11.77
C ALA A 272 2.37 -6.88 -11.32
N ALA A 273 3.57 -6.39 -11.60
CA ALA A 273 4.80 -7.10 -11.34
C ALA A 273 5.94 -6.12 -11.04
N ILE A 274 6.90 -6.57 -10.25
CA ILE A 274 8.20 -5.93 -10.05
C ILE A 274 9.26 -7.02 -9.87
N GLY A 275 10.35 -6.95 -10.63
CA GLY A 275 11.41 -7.96 -10.60
C GLY A 275 12.48 -7.69 -11.66
N GLY A 276 13.55 -8.49 -11.67
CA GLY A 276 14.65 -8.32 -12.63
C GLY A 276 15.45 -7.04 -12.36
N SER A 277 15.69 -6.22 -13.39
CA SER A 277 16.46 -4.97 -13.28
C SER A 277 15.82 -3.95 -12.33
N GLN A 278 14.50 -3.99 -12.15
CA GLN A 278 13.78 -3.12 -11.21
C GLN A 278 13.92 -3.56 -9.74
N ALA A 279 14.35 -4.80 -9.47
CA ALA A 279 14.63 -5.25 -8.09
C ALA A 279 15.84 -4.54 -7.47
N SER A 280 16.70 -3.92 -8.29
CA SER A 280 17.83 -3.08 -7.86
C SER A 280 17.39 -1.82 -7.11
N LEU A 281 16.10 -1.48 -7.16
CA LEU A 281 15.53 -0.29 -6.50
C LEU A 281 15.39 -0.44 -4.97
N GLY A 282 15.76 -1.60 -4.41
CA GLY A 282 15.77 -1.85 -2.98
C GLY A 282 14.38 -2.13 -2.40
N THR A 283 14.33 -2.35 -1.08
CA THR A 283 13.12 -2.74 -0.34
C THR A 283 11.95 -1.79 -0.55
N GLN A 284 12.21 -0.48 -0.65
CA GLN A 284 11.16 0.54 -0.79
C GLN A 284 10.29 0.34 -2.04
N ALA A 285 10.87 -0.04 -3.18
CA ALA A 285 10.11 -0.22 -4.41
C ALA A 285 9.11 -1.39 -4.33
N PHE A 286 9.45 -2.45 -3.59
CA PHE A 286 8.54 -3.54 -3.34
C PHE A 286 7.41 -3.13 -2.40
N LEU A 287 7.70 -2.34 -1.36
CA LEU A 287 6.69 -1.82 -0.44
C LEU A 287 5.76 -0.81 -1.11
N ASP A 288 6.30 0.08 -1.96
CA ASP A 288 5.52 0.99 -2.79
C ASP A 288 4.57 0.18 -3.70
N ARG A 289 5.06 -0.89 -4.35
CA ARG A 289 4.23 -1.76 -5.19
C ARG A 289 3.15 -2.49 -4.39
N LEU A 290 3.45 -2.99 -3.19
CA LEU A 290 2.44 -3.63 -2.32
C LEU A 290 1.40 -2.62 -1.82
N ALA A 291 1.78 -1.37 -1.61
CA ALA A 291 0.85 -0.29 -1.29
C ALA A 291 -0.04 0.11 -2.48
N GLU A 292 0.46 0.01 -3.72
CA GLU A 292 -0.33 0.22 -4.93
C GLU A 292 -1.29 -0.95 -5.26
N THR A 293 -1.09 -2.12 -4.66
CA THR A 293 -1.85 -3.33 -5.01
C THR A 293 -3.19 -3.32 -4.28
N GLU A 294 -4.27 -3.07 -5.03
CA GLU A 294 -5.65 -3.12 -4.55
C GLU A 294 -6.34 -4.44 -4.91
N LEU A 295 -7.44 -4.75 -4.22
CA LEU A 295 -8.32 -5.84 -4.62
C LEU A 295 -9.02 -5.50 -5.94
N THR A 296 -9.12 -6.48 -6.81
CA THR A 296 -9.68 -6.32 -8.15
C THR A 296 -10.64 -7.45 -8.46
N ASP A 297 -11.61 -7.17 -9.33
CA ASP A 297 -12.47 -8.19 -9.94
C ASP A 297 -11.74 -8.94 -11.07
N SER A 298 -10.40 -9.01 -11.02
CA SER A 298 -9.58 -9.60 -12.07
C SER A 298 -9.90 -11.08 -12.33
N PRO A 299 -9.64 -11.55 -13.56
CA PRO A 299 -9.89 -12.93 -13.93
C PRO A 299 -8.99 -13.91 -13.14
N SER A 300 -9.31 -15.19 -13.29
CA SER A 300 -8.80 -16.32 -12.51
C SER A 300 -7.28 -16.34 -12.29
N LEU A 301 -6.87 -16.97 -11.18
CA LEU A 301 -5.49 -17.31 -10.84
C LEU A 301 -4.72 -17.98 -12.00
N GLY A 302 -5.43 -18.64 -12.91
CA GLY A 302 -4.87 -19.29 -14.09
C GLY A 302 -3.96 -18.38 -14.91
N PHE A 303 -4.31 -17.10 -15.11
CA PHE A 303 -3.46 -16.17 -15.87
C PHE A 303 -2.13 -15.87 -15.17
N ALA A 304 -2.15 -15.76 -13.84
CA ALA A 304 -0.94 -15.59 -13.04
C ALA A 304 -0.07 -16.84 -13.09
N ILE A 305 -0.69 -18.02 -12.95
CA ILE A 305 -0.02 -19.32 -13.05
C ILE A 305 0.62 -19.51 -14.43
N ASP A 306 -0.11 -19.28 -15.51
CA ASP A 306 0.41 -19.43 -16.88
C ASP A 306 1.62 -18.52 -17.13
N ARG A 307 1.59 -17.30 -16.60
CA ARG A 307 2.73 -16.39 -16.65
C ARG A 307 3.94 -16.93 -15.88
N LEU A 308 3.72 -17.50 -14.70
CA LEU A 308 4.76 -18.15 -13.90
C LEU A 308 5.33 -19.39 -14.60
N ARG A 309 4.50 -20.12 -15.36
CA ARG A 309 4.93 -21.27 -16.19
C ARG A 309 5.85 -20.82 -17.32
N VAL A 310 5.45 -19.78 -18.06
CA VAL A 310 6.17 -19.35 -19.26
C VAL A 310 7.50 -18.67 -18.92
N ARG A 311 7.53 -17.86 -17.85
CA ARG A 311 8.70 -17.00 -17.57
C ARG A 311 9.74 -17.60 -16.64
N ARG A 312 9.42 -18.70 -15.92
CA ARG A 312 10.26 -19.36 -14.90
C ARG A 312 11.05 -18.34 -14.06
N LEU A 313 10.31 -17.58 -13.24
CA LEU A 313 10.81 -16.36 -12.62
C LEU A 313 11.71 -16.59 -11.40
N GLY A 314 11.97 -17.84 -10.99
CA GLY A 314 12.84 -18.18 -9.87
C GLY A 314 12.72 -19.66 -9.46
N ASP A 315 13.21 -19.97 -8.27
CA ASP A 315 13.33 -21.34 -7.75
C ASP A 315 12.32 -21.61 -6.62
N THR A 316 12.08 -20.60 -5.78
CA THR A 316 11.10 -20.69 -4.68
C THR A 316 9.90 -19.83 -5.03
N LEU A 317 8.71 -20.43 -5.01
CA LEU A 317 7.45 -19.72 -5.20
C LEU A 317 6.73 -19.60 -3.86
N VAL A 318 6.47 -18.38 -3.42
CA VAL A 318 5.67 -18.06 -2.23
C VAL A 318 4.37 -17.42 -2.70
N VAL A 319 3.23 -18.06 -2.44
CA VAL A 319 1.90 -17.58 -2.83
C VAL A 319 1.13 -17.16 -1.58
N PHE A 320 0.56 -15.96 -1.60
CA PHE A 320 -0.37 -15.50 -0.58
C PHE A 320 -1.77 -15.39 -1.16
N THR A 321 -2.71 -16.14 -0.62
CA THR A 321 -4.12 -16.13 -1.04
C THR A 321 -5.04 -16.28 0.17
N GLY A 322 -6.34 -16.03 -0.03
CA GLY A 322 -7.33 -16.18 1.02
C GLY A 322 -7.77 -17.63 1.23
N ASP A 323 -8.30 -17.90 2.42
CA ASP A 323 -8.81 -19.19 2.91
C ASP A 323 -9.86 -19.85 1.97
N ASP A 324 -10.74 -19.08 1.36
CA ASP A 324 -11.83 -19.59 0.52
C ASP A 324 -11.35 -20.07 -0.87
N GLY A 325 -10.04 -20.03 -1.11
CA GLY A 325 -9.37 -20.43 -2.35
C GLY A 325 -9.00 -21.91 -2.45
N ASP A 326 -9.68 -22.85 -1.76
CA ASP A 326 -9.37 -24.29 -1.80
C ASP A 326 -9.28 -24.86 -3.25
N VAL A 327 -10.01 -24.25 -4.20
CA VAL A 327 -9.99 -24.59 -5.64
C VAL A 327 -8.65 -24.28 -6.32
N ASP A 328 -7.86 -23.39 -5.74
CA ASP A 328 -6.66 -22.82 -6.35
C ASP A 328 -5.36 -23.49 -5.89
N ILE A 329 -5.37 -24.23 -4.79
CA ILE A 329 -4.18 -24.96 -4.28
C ILE A 329 -3.72 -26.02 -5.29
N ALA A 330 -4.67 -26.73 -5.92
CA ALA A 330 -4.34 -27.71 -6.96
C ALA A 330 -3.66 -27.05 -8.17
N SER A 331 -4.13 -25.86 -8.54
CA SER A 331 -3.55 -25.06 -9.62
C SER A 331 -2.14 -24.59 -9.26
N VAL A 332 -1.88 -24.18 -8.02
CA VAL A 332 -0.52 -23.86 -7.54
C VAL A 332 0.36 -25.10 -7.48
N ALA A 333 -0.15 -26.23 -6.99
CA ALA A 333 0.58 -27.51 -6.92
C ALA A 333 1.02 -28.01 -8.30
N SER A 334 0.29 -27.66 -9.36
CA SER A 334 0.67 -27.98 -10.74
C SER A 334 1.97 -27.29 -11.20
N LEU A 335 2.52 -26.36 -10.42
CA LEU A 335 3.83 -25.71 -10.65
C LEU A 335 5.02 -26.43 -10.00
N ARG A 336 4.80 -27.51 -9.23
CA ARG A 336 5.87 -28.27 -8.53
C ARG A 336 6.97 -28.80 -9.47
N GLY A 337 6.66 -29.01 -10.76
CA GLY A 337 7.66 -29.42 -11.75
C GLY A 337 8.63 -28.31 -12.17
N MET A 338 8.33 -27.04 -11.87
CA MET A 338 9.13 -25.87 -12.24
C MET A 338 9.78 -25.17 -11.05
N TYR A 339 9.08 -25.14 -9.92
CA TYR A 339 9.57 -24.56 -8.67
C TYR A 339 9.82 -25.69 -7.68
N PRO A 340 11.10 -25.99 -7.34
CA PRO A 340 11.46 -27.04 -6.37
C PRO A 340 10.79 -26.86 -4.99
N SER A 341 10.60 -25.62 -4.58
CA SER A 341 9.97 -25.26 -3.31
C SER A 341 8.79 -24.34 -3.56
N ILE A 342 7.60 -24.77 -3.16
CA ILE A 342 6.38 -23.96 -3.18
C ILE A 342 5.89 -23.77 -1.75
N LEU A 343 5.65 -22.52 -1.36
CA LEU A 343 4.95 -22.18 -0.13
C LEU A 343 3.65 -21.46 -0.44
N VAL A 344 2.58 -21.85 0.25
CA VAL A 344 1.29 -21.20 0.17
C VAL A 344 0.90 -20.69 1.56
N GLY A 345 0.80 -19.38 1.72
CA GLY A 345 0.19 -18.72 2.88
C GLY A 345 -1.30 -18.52 2.63
N LEU A 346 -2.14 -19.20 3.40
CA LEU A 346 -3.60 -19.05 3.38
C LEU A 346 -4.03 -18.12 4.51
N LEU A 347 -4.60 -16.96 4.17
CA LEU A 347 -5.01 -15.96 5.14
C LEU A 347 -6.54 -15.93 5.25
N GLY A 348 -7.09 -16.08 6.45
CA GLY A 348 -8.54 -16.07 6.65
C GLY A 348 -8.97 -16.55 8.02
N GLN A 349 -10.19 -17.07 8.14
CA GLN A 349 -10.80 -17.37 9.44
C GLN A 349 -10.55 -18.80 9.94
N ARG A 350 -10.09 -19.72 9.07
CA ARG A 350 -9.74 -21.08 9.49
C ARG A 350 -8.53 -21.10 10.42
N ALA A 351 -8.55 -22.08 11.32
CA ALA A 351 -7.49 -22.30 12.30
C ALA A 351 -6.13 -22.50 11.64
N THR A 352 -5.07 -22.13 12.37
CA THR A 352 -3.69 -22.29 11.92
C THR A 352 -3.35 -23.76 11.72
N HIS A 353 -3.07 -24.14 10.48
CA HIS A 353 -2.65 -25.48 10.13
C HIS A 353 -1.46 -25.40 9.17
N THR A 354 -0.43 -26.20 9.46
CA THR A 354 0.69 -26.40 8.57
C THR A 354 0.55 -27.77 7.95
N ASN A 355 0.41 -27.83 6.62
CA ASN A 355 0.41 -29.09 5.89
C ASN A 355 1.59 -29.11 4.92
N SER A 356 2.46 -30.11 5.07
CA SER A 356 3.59 -30.33 4.17
C SER A 356 3.34 -31.59 3.34
N ASP A 357 3.17 -31.40 2.05
CA ASP A 357 3.23 -32.48 1.06
C ASP A 357 4.54 -32.33 0.27
N ALA A 358 5.03 -33.39 -0.38
CA ALA A 358 6.37 -33.39 -0.98
C ALA A 358 6.56 -32.20 -1.96
N GLY A 359 7.39 -31.22 -1.58
CA GLY A 359 7.71 -30.01 -2.36
C GLY A 359 6.74 -28.83 -2.18
N MET A 360 5.71 -28.95 -1.34
CA MET A 360 4.73 -27.88 -1.09
C MET A 360 4.41 -27.74 0.41
N LEU A 361 4.63 -26.56 0.94
CA LEU A 361 4.31 -26.20 2.31
C LEU A 361 3.12 -25.24 2.34
N VAL A 362 2.06 -25.60 3.03
CA VAL A 362 0.88 -24.76 3.22
C VAL A 362 0.84 -24.29 4.67
N ILE A 363 0.77 -22.98 4.89
CA ILE A 363 0.63 -22.34 6.20
C ILE A 363 -0.69 -21.55 6.19
N SER A 364 -1.68 -22.02 6.95
CA SER A 364 -2.89 -21.26 7.21
C SER A 364 -2.69 -20.37 8.44
N ALA A 365 -3.12 -19.11 8.36
CA ALA A 365 -3.03 -18.17 9.46
C ALA A 365 -4.19 -17.15 9.45
N THR A 366 -4.58 -16.70 10.63
CA THR A 366 -5.64 -15.68 10.80
C THR A 366 -5.11 -14.26 10.80
N SER A 367 -3.80 -14.10 11.03
CA SER A 367 -3.12 -12.81 11.07
C SER A 367 -1.67 -12.96 10.60
N ALA A 368 -1.03 -11.84 10.32
CA ALA A 368 0.36 -11.83 9.90
C ALA A 368 1.31 -12.32 11.01
N GLU A 369 1.00 -12.05 12.28
CA GLU A 369 1.78 -12.53 13.43
C GLU A 369 1.71 -14.05 13.56
N ASN A 370 0.52 -14.63 13.38
CA ASN A 370 0.34 -16.09 13.38
C ASN A 370 1.09 -16.74 12.22
N PHE A 371 1.08 -16.11 11.05
CA PHE A 371 1.87 -16.57 9.90
C PHE A 371 3.36 -16.53 10.20
N ALA A 372 3.88 -15.41 10.72
CA ALA A 372 5.31 -15.26 11.05
C ALA A 372 5.79 -16.30 12.08
N ALA A 373 4.99 -16.56 13.12
CA ALA A 373 5.29 -17.58 14.11
C ALA A 373 5.28 -19.00 13.51
N ALA A 374 4.31 -19.30 12.65
CA ALA A 374 4.23 -20.59 11.96
C ALA A 374 5.40 -20.78 10.98
N TRP A 375 5.77 -19.71 10.27
CA TRP A 375 6.89 -19.65 9.34
C TRP A 375 8.23 -19.97 10.02
N ASP A 376 8.55 -19.27 11.11
CA ASP A 376 9.81 -19.51 11.84
C ASP A 376 9.81 -20.85 12.60
N GLY A 377 8.64 -21.45 12.82
CA GLY A 377 8.49 -22.81 13.35
C GLY A 377 8.85 -23.92 12.37
N VAL A 378 9.00 -23.62 11.07
CA VAL A 378 9.33 -24.59 10.02
C VAL A 378 10.78 -25.05 10.19
N ARG A 379 10.96 -26.27 10.70
CA ARG A 379 12.29 -26.85 11.00
C ARG A 379 13.07 -27.30 9.77
N SER A 380 12.42 -27.50 8.63
CA SER A 380 13.09 -27.91 7.39
C SER A 380 12.40 -27.31 6.18
N TRP A 381 13.08 -26.37 5.54
CA TRP A 381 12.69 -25.75 4.27
C TRP A 381 12.98 -26.66 3.07
#